data_AF-A0A1V6FID4-F1
#
_entry.id   AF-A0A1V6FID4-F1
#
_cell.length_a   1.000
_cell.length_b   1.000
_cell.length_c   1.000
_cell.angle_alpha   90.00
_cell.angle_beta   90.00
_cell.angle_gamma   90.00
#
_symmetry.space_group_name_H-M   'P 1'
#
loop_
_entity.id
_entity.type
_entity.pdbx_description
1 polymer ?
#
loop_
_entity_poly.entity_id
_entity_poly.type
_entity_poly.pdbx_seq_one_letter_code
_entity_poly.pdbx_strand_id
1 'polypeptide(L)'
;MSASAPAASPVDKSLFVFLDRCHLDIQQKLEQMMALATALEEGELTPALQAQARALTDWFNAEPRQHHLDEEKHVFPSLLASNQEDVLQATHRLIQDHGWLEADWFEIEPALEAAADGNSWFDPNVLRQAVEVFQQLYLDHIVLEESLAYPEARGRIDPALLESMGREMAKRRAVRDAKAAKA
;
A
#
# COMPACT_ATOMS: atom_id res chain seq x y z
N MET A 1 1.16 -26.00 -39.11
CA MET A 1 0.15 -25.15 -38.47
C MET A 1 0.78 -24.57 -37.23
N SER A 2 1.34 -23.35 -37.34
CA SER A 2 1.97 -22.68 -36.21
C SER A 2 0.94 -21.76 -35.57
N ALA A 3 0.59 -22.05 -34.32
CA ALA A 3 -0.21 -21.17 -33.49
C ALA A 3 0.62 -19.92 -33.18
N SER A 4 0.12 -18.76 -33.61
CA SER A 4 0.66 -17.47 -33.22
C SER A 4 0.25 -17.20 -31.77
N ALA A 5 1.22 -16.90 -30.92
CA ALA A 5 0.95 -16.41 -29.57
C ALA A 5 0.17 -15.08 -29.66
N PRO A 6 -0.78 -14.80 -28.75
CA PRO A 6 -1.49 -13.53 -28.78
C PRO A 6 -0.49 -12.42 -28.47
N ALA A 7 -0.46 -11.42 -29.35
CA ALA A 7 0.28 -10.19 -29.09
C ALA A 7 -0.30 -9.54 -27.83
N ALA A 8 0.55 -9.26 -26.84
CA ALA A 8 0.20 -8.40 -25.74
C ALA A 8 -0.33 -7.08 -26.33
N SER A 9 -1.60 -6.77 -26.02
CA SER A 9 -2.23 -5.50 -26.37
C SER A 9 -1.42 -4.34 -25.77
N PRO A 10 -1.53 -3.10 -26.28
CA PRO A 10 -0.81 -1.96 -25.71
C PRO A 10 -1.38 -1.69 -24.31
N VAL A 11 -0.85 -2.37 -23.31
CA VAL A 11 -1.26 -2.21 -21.92
C VAL A 11 -0.76 -0.85 -21.44
N ASP A 12 -1.64 -0.27 -20.63
CA ASP A 12 -1.37 0.70 -19.58
C ASP A 12 -1.53 2.17 -20.04
N LYS A 13 -1.63 3.16 -19.16
CA LYS A 13 -0.41 3.52 -18.42
C LYS A 13 -0.60 4.50 -17.27
N SER A 14 -1.81 4.93 -16.89
CA SER A 14 -1.93 5.92 -15.80
C SER A 14 -2.39 5.31 -14.48
N LEU A 15 -3.54 4.63 -14.44
CA LEU A 15 -4.07 4.06 -13.20
C LEU A 15 -3.19 2.94 -12.67
N PHE A 16 -3.06 1.84 -13.42
CA PHE A 16 -2.34 0.67 -12.91
C PHE A 16 -0.83 0.91 -12.82
N VAL A 17 -0.20 1.64 -13.76
CA VAL A 17 1.21 2.08 -13.56
C VAL A 17 1.38 2.91 -12.29
N PHE A 18 0.41 3.76 -11.95
CA PHE A 18 0.46 4.53 -10.72
C PHE A 18 0.34 3.60 -9.50
N LEU A 19 -0.60 2.65 -9.51
CA LEU A 19 -0.75 1.67 -8.43
C LEU A 19 0.49 0.77 -8.29
N ASP A 20 1.01 0.22 -9.39
CA ASP A 20 2.25 -0.54 -9.42
C ASP A 20 3.42 0.29 -8.87
N ARG A 21 3.44 1.61 -9.15
CA ARG A 21 4.45 2.50 -8.57
C ARG A 21 4.26 2.71 -7.07
N CYS A 22 3.01 2.82 -6.60
CA CYS A 22 2.70 2.86 -5.18
C CYS A 22 3.18 1.59 -4.47
N HIS A 23 3.02 0.40 -5.06
CA HIS A 23 3.57 -0.84 -4.50
C HIS A 23 5.08 -0.79 -4.34
N LEU A 24 5.81 -0.32 -5.36
CA LEU A 24 7.26 -0.17 -5.28
C LEU A 24 7.67 0.78 -4.15
N ASP A 25 6.96 1.89 -3.99
CA ASP A 25 7.23 2.85 -2.92
C ASP A 25 6.87 2.24 -1.54
N ILE A 26 5.77 1.49 -1.41
CA ILE A 26 5.39 0.73 -0.19
C ILE A 26 6.49 -0.27 0.18
N GLN A 27 6.94 -1.10 -0.75
CA GLN A 27 7.99 -2.10 -0.51
C GLN A 27 9.28 -1.46 0.00
N GLN A 28 9.72 -0.36 -0.60
CA GLN A 28 10.90 0.38 -0.14
C GLN A 28 10.71 0.96 1.27
N LYS A 29 9.50 1.40 1.61
CA LYS A 29 9.17 1.95 2.93
C LYS A 29 9.10 0.86 4.00
N LEU A 30 8.63 -0.33 3.65
CA LEU A 30 8.65 -1.51 4.51
C LEU A 30 10.08 -1.95 4.82
N GLU A 31 10.96 -2.01 3.82
CA GLU A 31 12.40 -2.30 4.04
C GLU A 31 13.05 -1.28 4.97
N GLN A 32 12.77 0.02 4.76
CA GLN A 32 13.24 1.09 5.65
C GLN A 32 12.73 0.95 7.07
N MET A 33 11.45 0.57 7.24
CA MET A 33 10.83 0.38 8.55
C MET A 33 11.42 -0.81 9.29
N MET A 34 11.64 -1.94 8.60
CA MET A 34 12.28 -3.12 9.19
C MET A 34 13.72 -2.84 9.63
N ALA A 35 14.49 -2.14 8.80
CA ALA A 35 15.85 -1.71 9.16
C ALA A 35 15.86 -0.79 10.38
N LEU A 36 14.92 0.17 10.45
CA LEU A 36 14.76 1.03 11.62
C LEU A 36 14.39 0.22 12.87
N ALA A 37 13.41 -0.67 12.79
CA ALA A 37 12.98 -1.49 13.93
C ALA A 37 14.12 -2.39 14.44
N THR A 38 14.96 -2.91 13.55
CA THR A 38 16.15 -3.69 13.90
C THR A 38 17.18 -2.85 14.65
N ALA A 39 17.50 -1.64 14.15
CA ALA A 39 18.42 -0.73 14.84
C ALA A 39 17.92 -0.32 16.23
N LEU A 40 16.60 -0.10 16.38
CA LEU A 40 15.98 0.21 17.67
C LEU A 40 16.06 -0.98 18.64
N GLU A 41 15.90 -2.21 18.17
CA GLU A 41 16.11 -3.45 18.95
C GLU A 41 17.56 -3.59 19.43
N GLU A 42 18.53 -3.17 18.62
CA GLU A 42 19.95 -3.12 18.97
C GLU A 42 20.30 -1.96 19.94
N GLY A 43 19.33 -1.11 20.27
CA GLY A 43 19.47 0.00 21.23
C GLY A 43 19.93 1.31 20.62
N GLU A 44 19.91 1.44 19.28
CA GLU A 44 20.28 2.68 18.59
C GLU A 44 19.10 3.65 18.49
N LEU A 45 19.26 4.88 18.98
CA LEU A 45 18.26 5.96 18.80
C LEU A 45 18.93 7.29 18.44
N THR A 46 19.67 7.27 17.34
CA THR A 46 20.39 8.45 16.86
C THR A 46 19.43 9.49 16.26
N PRO A 47 19.81 10.79 16.18
CA PRO A 47 18.98 11.81 15.53
C PRO A 47 18.58 11.46 14.09
N ALA A 48 19.41 10.70 13.37
CA ALA A 48 19.09 10.22 12.02
C ALA A 48 17.95 9.19 12.04
N LEU A 49 17.98 8.24 12.98
CA LEU A 49 16.92 7.25 13.17
C LEU A 49 15.61 7.89 13.64
N GLN A 50 15.68 8.91 14.50
CA GLN A 50 14.51 9.70 14.92
C GLN A 50 13.85 10.39 13.72
N ALA A 51 14.65 11.03 12.86
CA ALA A 51 14.15 11.66 11.64
C ALA A 51 13.56 10.64 10.65
N GLN A 52 14.17 9.45 10.55
CA GLN A 52 13.63 8.35 9.73
C GLN A 52 12.30 7.84 10.27
N ALA A 53 12.17 7.66 11.59
CA ALA A 53 10.93 7.27 12.25
C ALA A 53 9.81 8.28 11.97
N ARG A 54 10.10 9.59 12.07
CA ARG A 54 9.16 10.66 11.74
C ARG A 54 8.71 10.56 10.28
N ALA A 55 9.66 10.46 9.35
CA ALA A 55 9.37 10.40 7.92
C ALA A 55 8.55 9.15 7.52
N LEU A 56 8.80 8.01 8.16
CA LEU A 56 8.01 6.79 7.95
C LEU A 56 6.59 6.94 8.50
N THR A 57 6.46 7.47 9.72
CA THR A 57 5.16 7.72 10.36
C THR A 57 4.29 8.61 9.50
N ASP A 58 4.82 9.77 9.09
CA ASP A 58 4.09 10.74 8.27
C ASP A 58 3.66 10.13 6.92
N TRP A 59 4.52 9.29 6.33
CA TRP A 59 4.24 8.65 5.05
C TRP A 59 3.15 7.57 5.16
N PHE A 60 3.24 6.66 6.14
CA PHE A 60 2.24 5.60 6.34
C PHE A 60 0.88 6.16 6.78
N ASN A 61 0.86 7.30 7.47
CA ASN A 61 -0.38 8.00 7.80
C ASN A 61 -1.12 8.60 6.59
N ALA A 62 -0.42 8.81 5.47
CA ALA A 62 -0.95 9.54 4.33
C ALA A 62 -1.11 8.68 3.07
N GLU A 63 -0.06 7.99 2.63
CA GLU A 63 0.03 7.45 1.28
C GLU A 63 -0.69 6.09 1.10
N PRO A 64 -0.47 5.07 1.95
CA PRO A 64 -1.13 3.77 1.78
C PRO A 64 -2.66 3.85 1.87
N ARG A 65 -3.20 4.64 2.79
CA ARG A 65 -4.66 4.88 2.90
C ARG A 65 -5.26 5.44 1.61
N GLN A 66 -4.52 6.27 0.86
CA GLN A 66 -5.00 6.76 -0.44
C GLN A 66 -4.94 5.67 -1.51
N HIS A 67 -3.90 4.86 -1.50
CA HIS A 67 -3.75 3.72 -2.41
C HIS A 67 -4.89 2.69 -2.22
N HIS A 68 -5.14 2.24 -1.00
CA HIS A 68 -6.28 1.35 -0.69
C HIS A 68 -7.62 1.95 -1.14
N LEU A 69 -7.82 3.26 -0.92
CA LEU A 69 -9.01 3.97 -1.38
C LEU A 69 -9.12 4.07 -2.91
N ASP A 70 -8.00 4.10 -3.63
CA ASP A 70 -7.96 4.06 -5.09
C ASP A 70 -8.48 2.69 -5.58
N GLU A 71 -8.06 1.59 -4.95
CA GLU A 71 -8.49 0.23 -5.28
C GLU A 71 -9.95 -0.04 -4.94
N GLU A 72 -10.37 0.29 -3.73
CA GLU A 72 -11.74 0.10 -3.25
C GLU A 72 -12.76 0.83 -4.13
N LYS A 73 -12.37 1.98 -4.71
CA LYS A 73 -13.25 2.76 -5.59
C LYS A 73 -13.22 2.31 -7.04
N HIS A 74 -12.05 1.93 -7.54
CA HIS A 74 -11.83 1.84 -8.99
C HIS A 74 -11.48 0.43 -9.48
N VAL A 75 -10.93 -0.42 -8.61
CA VAL A 75 -10.47 -1.77 -8.95
C VAL A 75 -11.47 -2.81 -8.45
N PHE A 76 -11.66 -2.90 -7.13
CA PHE A 76 -12.44 -3.97 -6.49
C PHE A 76 -13.92 -4.04 -6.92
N PRO A 77 -14.63 -2.93 -7.22
CA PRO A 77 -16.02 -3.02 -7.68
C PRO A 77 -16.19 -3.87 -8.95
N SER A 78 -15.22 -3.83 -9.87
CA SER A 78 -15.27 -4.63 -11.09
C SER A 78 -15.06 -6.12 -10.81
N LEU A 79 -14.26 -6.45 -9.80
CA LEU A 79 -13.96 -7.82 -9.38
C LEU A 79 -15.10 -8.45 -8.57
N LEU A 80 -15.75 -7.67 -7.70
CA LEU A 80 -16.95 -8.08 -6.97
C LEU A 80 -18.15 -8.37 -7.88
N ALA A 81 -18.15 -7.84 -9.11
CA ALA A 81 -19.15 -8.15 -10.13
C ALA A 81 -18.81 -9.42 -10.95
N SER A 82 -17.69 -10.08 -10.66
CA SER A 82 -17.27 -11.32 -11.33
C SER A 82 -18.18 -12.50 -10.96
N ASN A 83 -18.36 -13.44 -11.89
CA ASN A 83 -18.99 -14.74 -11.62
C ASN A 83 -17.96 -15.85 -11.32
N GLN A 84 -16.67 -15.51 -11.28
CA GLN A 84 -15.59 -16.45 -10.96
C GLN A 84 -15.34 -16.43 -9.45
N GLU A 85 -15.52 -17.58 -8.80
CA GLU A 85 -15.45 -17.71 -7.34
C GLU A 85 -14.06 -17.36 -6.78
N ASP A 86 -13.00 -17.74 -7.46
CA ASP A 86 -11.62 -17.43 -7.08
C ASP A 86 -11.35 -15.92 -7.05
N VAL A 87 -11.86 -15.18 -8.05
CA VAL A 87 -11.77 -13.70 -8.09
C VAL A 87 -12.55 -13.06 -6.96
N LEU A 88 -13.76 -13.56 -6.65
CA LEU A 88 -14.57 -13.04 -5.55
C LEU A 88 -13.89 -13.27 -4.20
N GLN A 89 -13.42 -14.49 -3.94
CA GLN A 89 -12.72 -14.83 -2.71
C GLN A 89 -11.44 -14.00 -2.53
N ALA A 90 -10.65 -13.85 -3.59
CA ALA A 90 -9.46 -13.01 -3.56
C ALA A 90 -9.81 -11.55 -3.26
N THR A 91 -10.87 -11.01 -3.87
CA THR A 91 -11.28 -9.61 -3.64
C THR A 91 -11.77 -9.39 -2.20
N HIS A 92 -12.53 -10.34 -1.64
CA HIS A 92 -12.94 -10.28 -0.24
C HIS A 92 -11.74 -10.36 0.72
N ARG A 93 -10.76 -11.19 0.40
CA ARG A 93 -9.50 -11.24 1.15
C ARG A 93 -8.77 -9.90 1.10
N LEU A 94 -8.60 -9.29 -0.07
CA LEU A 94 -7.92 -7.98 -0.20
C LEU A 94 -8.60 -6.88 0.63
N ILE A 95 -9.93 -6.82 0.60
CA ILE A 95 -10.71 -5.88 1.42
C ILE A 95 -10.48 -6.14 2.92
N GLN A 96 -10.42 -7.41 3.32
CA GLN A 96 -10.12 -7.76 4.71
C GLN A 96 -8.68 -7.40 5.08
N ASP A 97 -7.71 -7.65 4.21
CA ASP A 97 -6.31 -7.31 4.40
C ASP A 97 -6.13 -5.79 4.60
N HIS A 98 -6.85 -4.92 3.87
CA HIS A 98 -6.85 -3.47 4.14
C HIS A 98 -7.22 -3.14 5.59
N GLY A 99 -8.23 -3.84 6.14
CA GLY A 99 -8.64 -3.66 7.53
C GLY A 99 -7.59 -4.13 8.53
N TRP A 100 -6.91 -5.25 8.24
CA TRP A 100 -5.82 -5.75 9.06
C TRP A 100 -4.58 -4.85 9.01
N LEU A 101 -4.22 -4.36 7.82
CA LEU A 101 -3.12 -3.41 7.64
C LEU A 101 -3.36 -2.11 8.43
N GLU A 102 -4.58 -1.59 8.44
CA GLU A 102 -4.90 -0.41 9.26
C GLU A 102 -4.81 -0.72 10.77
N ALA A 103 -5.27 -1.90 11.20
CA ALA A 103 -5.18 -2.32 12.59
C ALA A 103 -3.72 -2.51 13.05
N ASP A 104 -2.90 -3.20 12.26
CA ASP A 104 -1.48 -3.39 12.52
C ASP A 104 -0.74 -2.03 12.57
N TRP A 105 -1.10 -1.10 11.70
CA TRP A 105 -0.54 0.26 11.74
C TRP A 105 -0.86 0.98 13.05
N PHE A 106 -2.09 0.88 13.56
CA PHE A 106 -2.44 1.48 14.86
C PHE A 106 -1.62 0.94 16.03
N GLU A 107 -1.13 -0.29 15.95
CA GLU A 107 -0.25 -0.88 16.96
C GLU A 107 1.22 -0.44 16.79
N ILE A 108 1.67 -0.20 15.55
CA ILE A 108 3.06 0.21 15.23
C ILE A 108 3.30 1.70 15.43
N GLU A 109 2.36 2.54 14.98
CA GLU A 109 2.47 3.99 14.92
C GLU A 109 2.97 4.62 16.25
N PRO A 110 2.41 4.29 17.43
CA PRO A 110 2.80 4.94 18.68
C PRO A 110 4.28 4.73 19.04
N ALA A 111 4.85 3.57 18.71
CA ALA A 111 6.25 3.26 18.98
C ALA A 111 7.19 4.00 18.01
N LEU A 112 6.80 4.14 16.74
CA LEU A 112 7.55 4.96 15.78
C LEU A 112 7.47 6.45 16.11
N GLU A 113 6.33 6.96 16.59
CA GLU A 113 6.21 8.33 17.08
C GLU A 113 7.09 8.56 18.32
N ALA A 114 7.09 7.62 19.27
CA ALA A 114 7.95 7.69 20.44
C ALA A 114 9.43 7.76 20.03
N ALA A 115 9.86 6.87 19.13
CA ALA A 115 11.21 6.88 18.59
C ALA A 115 11.53 8.20 17.89
N ALA A 116 10.60 8.73 17.08
CA ALA A 116 10.75 10.00 16.39
C ALA A 116 10.96 11.19 17.34
N ASP A 117 10.38 11.13 18.54
CA ASP A 117 10.54 12.14 19.60
C ASP A 117 11.74 11.87 20.52
N GLY A 118 12.58 10.88 20.20
CA GLY A 118 13.75 10.51 20.98
C GLY A 118 13.43 9.76 22.27
N ASN A 119 12.22 9.21 22.39
CA ASN A 119 11.79 8.42 23.53
C ASN A 119 12.02 6.92 23.29
N SER A 120 12.27 6.17 24.37
CA SER A 120 12.54 4.73 24.34
C SER A 120 11.69 3.94 25.34
N TRP A 121 10.48 4.41 25.63
CA TRP A 121 9.58 3.76 26.58
C TRP A 121 8.82 2.55 26.01
N PHE A 122 8.83 2.38 24.68
CA PHE A 122 8.26 1.22 24.00
C PHE A 122 9.22 0.01 24.08
N ASP A 123 8.68 -1.20 23.93
CA ASP A 123 9.51 -2.40 23.82
C ASP A 123 9.94 -2.59 22.35
N PRO A 124 11.25 -2.48 22.04
CA PRO A 124 11.71 -2.56 20.67
C PRO A 124 11.60 -3.97 20.08
N ASN A 125 11.58 -5.03 20.90
CA ASN A 125 11.34 -6.40 20.41
C ASN A 125 9.89 -6.54 19.92
N VAL A 126 8.93 -5.97 20.65
CA VAL A 126 7.52 -5.96 20.27
C VAL A 126 7.32 -5.16 19.00
N LEU A 127 7.94 -3.97 18.90
CA LEU A 127 7.90 -3.17 17.67
C LEU A 127 8.42 -3.95 16.47
N ARG A 128 9.60 -4.58 16.58
CA ARG A 128 10.18 -5.35 15.47
C ARG A 128 9.27 -6.49 15.02
N GLN A 129 8.71 -7.24 15.97
CA GLN A 129 7.78 -8.33 15.64
C GLN A 129 6.51 -7.82 14.94
N ALA A 130 5.95 -6.70 15.41
CA ALA A 130 4.80 -6.08 14.77
C ALA A 130 5.12 -5.63 13.33
N VAL A 131 6.29 -5.01 13.13
CA VAL A 131 6.77 -4.61 11.79
C VAL A 131 6.99 -5.82 10.88
N GLU A 132 7.47 -6.95 11.41
CA GLU A 132 7.63 -8.20 10.64
C GLU A 132 6.29 -8.74 10.13
N VAL A 133 5.29 -8.80 11.01
CA VAL A 133 3.93 -9.24 10.64
C VAL A 133 3.31 -8.29 9.60
N PHE A 134 3.40 -6.99 9.84
CA PHE A 134 2.87 -5.96 8.94
C PHE A 134 3.53 -5.98 7.57
N GLN A 135 4.87 -6.13 7.53
CA GLN A 135 5.62 -6.25 6.29
C GLN A 135 5.18 -7.50 5.52
N GLN A 136 5.08 -8.65 6.18
CA GLN A 136 4.68 -9.88 5.51
C GLN A 136 3.25 -9.80 4.96
N LEU A 137 2.32 -9.20 5.70
CA LEU A 137 0.95 -8.98 5.24
C LEU A 137 0.90 -8.11 3.98
N TYR A 138 1.64 -7.00 3.94
CA TYR A 138 1.72 -6.17 2.72
C TYR A 138 2.32 -6.92 1.53
N LEU A 139 3.37 -7.71 1.74
CA LEU A 139 4.01 -8.44 0.64
C LEU A 139 3.06 -9.48 0.05
N ASP A 140 2.35 -10.24 0.89
CA ASP A 140 1.37 -11.22 0.43
C ASP A 140 0.17 -10.55 -0.24
N HIS A 141 -0.25 -9.40 0.28
CA HIS A 141 -1.31 -8.55 -0.29
C HIS A 141 -0.95 -8.08 -1.70
N ILE A 142 0.19 -7.40 -1.86
CA ILE A 142 0.68 -6.89 -3.15
C ILE A 142 0.82 -8.02 -4.16
N VAL A 143 1.33 -9.18 -3.75
CA VAL A 143 1.44 -10.35 -4.64
C VAL A 143 0.07 -10.79 -5.14
N LEU A 144 -0.95 -10.84 -4.29
CA LEU A 144 -2.31 -11.21 -4.69
C LEU A 144 -2.91 -10.18 -5.66
N GLU A 145 -2.64 -8.89 -5.45
CA GLU A 145 -3.10 -7.83 -6.33
C GLU A 145 -2.46 -7.90 -7.71
N GLU A 146 -1.13 -7.95 -7.76
CA GLU A 146 -0.38 -7.94 -9.01
C GLU A 146 -0.57 -9.22 -9.82
N SER A 147 -0.71 -10.37 -9.15
CA SER A 147 -0.82 -11.68 -9.82
C SER A 147 -2.25 -12.02 -10.26
N LEU A 148 -3.28 -11.47 -9.61
CA LEU A 148 -4.68 -11.83 -9.87
C LEU A 148 -5.58 -10.61 -10.01
N ALA A 149 -5.66 -9.75 -9.00
CA ALA A 149 -6.68 -8.69 -8.97
C ALA A 149 -6.52 -7.69 -10.12
N TYR A 150 -5.31 -7.17 -10.35
CA TYR A 150 -5.05 -6.18 -11.39
C TYR A 150 -5.18 -6.77 -12.80
N PRO A 151 -4.66 -7.97 -13.13
CA PRO A 151 -4.95 -8.61 -14.41
C PRO A 151 -6.45 -8.78 -14.67
N GLU A 152 -7.21 -9.24 -13.68
CA GLU A 152 -8.65 -9.46 -13.81
C GLU A 152 -9.43 -8.15 -13.99
N ALA A 153 -9.03 -7.10 -13.26
CA ALA A 153 -9.62 -5.77 -13.36
C ALA A 153 -9.32 -5.12 -14.72
N ARG A 154 -8.08 -5.22 -15.22
CA ARG A 154 -7.69 -4.75 -16.57
C ARG A 154 -8.54 -5.40 -17.66
N GLY A 155 -8.93 -6.67 -17.49
CA GLY A 155 -9.81 -7.37 -18.43
C GLY A 155 -11.30 -6.96 -18.36
N ARG A 156 -11.72 -6.24 -17.31
CA ARG A 156 -13.13 -5.93 -17.01
C ARG A 156 -13.47 -4.45 -17.10
N ILE A 157 -12.54 -3.57 -16.75
CA ILE A 157 -12.78 -2.13 -16.73
C ILE A 157 -12.75 -1.61 -18.17
N ASP A 158 -13.82 -0.88 -18.54
CA ASP A 158 -13.87 -0.19 -19.83
C ASP A 158 -12.68 0.77 -19.97
N PRO A 159 -11.84 0.65 -21.01
CA PRO A 159 -10.73 1.56 -21.24
C PRO A 159 -11.12 3.04 -21.24
N ALA A 160 -12.35 3.38 -21.65
CA ALA A 160 -12.85 4.76 -21.61
C ALA A 160 -13.02 5.31 -20.19
N LEU A 161 -13.20 4.44 -19.18
CA LEU A 161 -13.33 4.83 -17.77
C LEU A 161 -11.97 5.05 -17.09
N LEU A 162 -10.91 4.37 -17.54
CA LEU A 162 -9.59 4.43 -16.89
C LEU A 162 -9.04 5.85 -16.76
N GLU A 163 -9.21 6.69 -17.80
CA GLU A 163 -8.78 8.08 -17.71
C GLU A 163 -9.58 8.89 -16.68
N SER A 164 -10.87 8.61 -16.57
CA SER A 164 -11.74 9.32 -15.61
C SER A 164 -11.41 8.95 -14.17
N MET A 165 -11.08 7.69 -13.92
CA MET A 165 -10.60 7.19 -12.62
C MET A 165 -9.28 7.87 -12.24
N GLY A 166 -8.30 7.88 -13.15
CA GLY A 166 -7.02 8.55 -12.90
C GLY A 166 -7.15 10.07 -12.65
N ARG A 167 -8.05 10.75 -13.37
CA ARG A 167 -8.36 12.18 -13.11
C ARG A 167 -8.98 12.40 -11.74
N GLU A 168 -9.85 11.50 -11.29
CA GLU A 168 -10.46 11.56 -9.97
C GLU A 168 -9.41 11.42 -8.86
N MET A 169 -8.54 10.42 -8.97
CA MET A 169 -7.46 10.16 -8.00
C MET A 169 -6.51 11.36 -7.88
N ALA A 170 -6.06 11.90 -9.02
CA ALA A 170 -5.20 13.08 -9.06
C ALA A 170 -5.88 14.30 -8.41
N LYS A 171 -7.16 14.52 -8.69
CA LYS A 171 -7.93 15.62 -8.08
C LYS A 171 -8.06 15.45 -6.57
N ARG A 172 -8.33 14.23 -6.09
CA ARG A 172 -8.46 13.95 -4.65
C ARG A 172 -7.16 14.23 -3.91
N ARG A 173 -6.03 13.76 -4.43
CA ARG A 173 -4.69 14.02 -3.87
C ARG A 173 -4.37 15.51 -3.86
N ALA A 174 -4.62 16.24 -4.94
CA ALA A 174 -4.42 17.70 -4.98
C ALA A 174 -5.25 18.46 -3.93
N VAL A 175 -6.49 18.03 -3.66
CA VAL A 175 -7.33 18.64 -2.61
C VAL A 175 -6.79 18.33 -1.21
N ARG A 176 -6.32 17.10 -0.97
CA ARG A 176 -5.68 16.69 0.29
C ARG A 176 -4.43 17.53 0.56
N ASP A 177 -3.53 17.61 -0.41
CA ASP A 177 -2.24 18.30 -0.26
C ASP A 177 -2.44 19.80 -0.03
N ALA A 178 -3.42 20.41 -0.72
CA ALA A 178 -3.80 21.80 -0.48
C ALA A 178 -4.42 22.06 0.91
N LYS A 179 -5.02 21.04 1.55
CA LYS A 179 -5.48 21.13 2.95
C LYS A 179 -4.32 20.98 3.92
N ALA A 180 -3.43 20.02 3.69
CA ALA A 180 -2.24 19.80 4.52
C ALA A 180 -1.33 21.06 4.55
N ALA A 181 -1.15 21.73 3.40
CA ALA A 181 -0.36 22.97 3.32
C ALA A 181 -0.99 24.19 4.03
N LYS A 182 -2.25 24.09 4.48
CA LYS A 182 -2.97 25.15 5.19
C LYS A 182 -3.13 24.89 6.69
N ALA A 183 -2.82 23.67 7.14
CA ALA A 183 -2.83 23.27 8.55
C ALA A 183 -1.50 23.65 9.21
#